data_AF-A0A943L8X1-F1
#
_entry.id   AF-A0A943L8X1-F1
#
_cell.length_a   1.000
_cell.length_b   1.000
_cell.length_c   1.000
_cell.angle_alpha   90.00
_cell.angle_beta   90.00
_cell.angle_gamma   90.00
#
_symmetry.space_group_name_H-M   'P 1'
#
loop_
_entity.id
_entity.type
_entity.pdbx_description
1 polymer ?
#
loop_
_entity_poly.entity_id
_entity_poly.type
_entity_poly.pdbx_seq_one_letter_code
_entity_poly.pdbx_strand_id
1 'polypeptide(L)'
;MSANFKFGLEKLLEIRIEKEEESKRNFTKTQREKQKTEEKLNELKGNYDKYNGIKKGETLIYQKIKKNYLFALDKGINETEKELITKAKELEIRRSDLIKKQIDRKTVDILKERQLIEFNKEEERKEQLFIDELALYAYRRKH
;
A
#
# COMPACT_ATOMS: atom_id res chain seq x y z
N MET A 1 11.44 -38.84 -13.76
CA MET A 1 12.07 -37.69 -13.07
C MET A 1 11.19 -36.50 -13.40
N SER A 2 10.44 -35.98 -12.43
CA SER A 2 9.55 -34.83 -12.62
C SER A 2 10.37 -33.63 -13.09
N ALA A 3 10.04 -33.05 -14.23
CA ALA A 3 10.65 -31.80 -14.63
C ALA A 3 10.24 -30.71 -13.63
N ASN A 4 11.19 -29.91 -13.14
CA ASN A 4 10.86 -28.77 -12.28
C ASN A 4 10.32 -27.63 -13.14
N PHE A 5 9.13 -27.12 -12.80
CA PHE A 5 8.55 -25.95 -13.45
C PHE A 5 9.47 -24.73 -13.31
N LYS A 6 9.75 -24.05 -14.43
CA LYS A 6 10.51 -22.80 -14.47
C LYS A 6 9.67 -21.71 -15.11
N PHE A 7 9.32 -20.71 -14.33
CA PHE A 7 8.58 -19.56 -14.83
C PHE A 7 9.52 -18.57 -15.52
N GLY A 8 9.31 -18.32 -16.82
CA GLY A 8 10.18 -17.45 -17.61
C GLY A 8 10.20 -15.97 -17.16
N LEU A 9 9.19 -15.54 -16.39
CA LEU A 9 9.06 -14.17 -15.90
C LEU A 9 9.31 -14.04 -14.39
N GLU A 10 10.02 -14.99 -13.77
CA GLU A 10 10.28 -14.97 -12.32
C GLU A 10 10.96 -13.66 -11.87
N LYS A 11 12.01 -13.23 -12.59
CA LYS A 11 12.71 -11.98 -12.29
C LYS A 11 11.82 -10.75 -12.45
N LEU A 12 10.88 -10.77 -13.39
CA LEU A 12 9.91 -9.69 -13.54
C LEU A 12 8.93 -9.66 -12.36
N LEU A 13 8.52 -10.83 -11.86
CA LEU A 13 7.65 -10.93 -10.70
C LEU A 13 8.34 -10.38 -9.45
N GLU A 14 9.59 -10.77 -9.20
CA GLU A 14 10.42 -10.24 -8.10
C GLU A 14 10.48 -8.71 -8.13
N ILE A 15 10.81 -8.12 -9.29
CA ILE A 15 10.85 -6.65 -9.45
C ILE A 15 9.49 -6.02 -9.15
N ARG A 16 8.37 -6.66 -9.50
CA ARG A 16 7.03 -6.13 -9.22
C ARG A 16 6.68 -6.21 -7.73
N ILE A 17 7.11 -7.26 -7.04
CA ILE A 17 6.97 -7.40 -5.58
C ILE A 17 7.74 -6.28 -4.88
N GLU A 18 8.99 -6.05 -5.26
CA GLU A 18 9.82 -4.98 -4.67
C GLU A 18 9.19 -3.60 -4.87
N LYS A 19 8.67 -3.31 -6.07
CA LYS A 19 7.99 -2.04 -6.37
C LYS A 19 6.70 -1.86 -5.59
N GLU A 20 5.93 -2.91 -5.37
CA GLU A 20 4.75 -2.84 -4.52
C GLU A 20 5.12 -2.54 -3.06
N GLU A 21 6.14 -3.23 -2.53
CA GLU A 21 6.62 -3.00 -1.17
C GLU A 21 7.16 -1.58 -0.99
N GLU A 22 7.89 -1.04 -1.97
CA GLU A 22 8.31 0.36 -1.96
C GLU A 22 7.11 1.33 -1.94
N SER A 23 6.11 1.10 -2.81
CA SER A 23 4.90 1.93 -2.87
C SER A 23 4.11 1.86 -1.55
N LYS A 24 4.04 0.70 -0.92
CA LYS A 24 3.40 0.48 0.38
C LYS A 24 4.11 1.23 1.51
N ARG A 25 5.45 1.24 1.51
CA ARG A 25 6.26 2.03 2.46
C ARG A 25 5.98 3.51 2.30
N ASN A 26 5.96 4.00 1.05
CA ASN A 26 5.69 5.40 0.74
C ASN A 26 4.28 5.81 1.18
N PHE A 27 3.26 5.00 0.86
CA PHE A 27 1.89 5.23 1.31
C PHE A 27 1.79 5.32 2.85
N THR A 28 2.40 4.36 3.55
CA THR A 28 2.40 4.33 5.02
C THR A 28 3.09 5.56 5.61
N LYS A 29 4.20 6.01 5.01
CA LYS A 29 4.91 7.21 5.43
C LYS A 29 4.03 8.46 5.27
N THR A 30 3.46 8.68 4.09
CA THR A 30 2.58 9.83 3.84
C THR A 30 1.35 9.80 4.74
N GLN A 31 0.77 8.63 5.01
CA GLN A 31 -0.35 8.51 5.93
C GLN A 31 0.02 8.92 7.36
N ARG A 32 1.18 8.50 7.86
CA ARG A 32 1.69 8.93 9.17
C ARG A 32 1.96 10.44 9.22
N GLU A 33 2.51 11.01 8.16
CA GLU A 33 2.76 12.45 8.08
C GLU A 33 1.47 13.27 8.06
N LYS A 34 0.43 12.79 7.36
CA LYS A 34 -0.91 13.36 7.39
C LYS A 34 -1.49 13.31 8.81
N GLN A 35 -1.43 12.15 9.47
CA GLN A 35 -1.95 11.98 10.82
C GLN A 35 -1.29 12.94 11.82
N LYS A 36 0.04 13.10 11.76
CA LYS A 36 0.76 14.08 12.59
C LYS A 36 0.29 15.52 12.36
N THR A 37 -0.03 15.87 11.12
CA THR A 37 -0.57 17.20 10.79
C THR A 37 -2.00 17.36 11.32
N GLU A 38 -2.83 16.31 11.28
CA GLU A 38 -4.17 16.33 11.89
C GLU A 38 -4.10 16.48 13.41
N GLU A 39 -3.20 15.75 14.07
CA GLU A 39 -2.96 15.87 15.51
C GLU A 39 -2.52 17.29 15.88
N LYS A 40 -1.57 17.87 15.16
CA LYS A 40 -1.13 19.25 15.34
C LYS A 40 -2.28 20.25 15.13
N LEU A 41 -3.10 20.05 14.10
CA LEU A 41 -4.25 20.92 13.82
C LEU A 41 -5.26 20.87 14.98
N ASN A 42 -5.53 19.68 15.50
CA ASN A 42 -6.43 19.50 16.64
C ASN A 42 -5.87 20.14 17.91
N GLU A 43 -4.56 20.06 18.13
CA GLU A 43 -3.90 20.75 19.25
C GLU A 43 -4.03 22.27 19.13
N LEU A 44 -3.80 22.84 17.93
CA LEU A 44 -3.95 24.27 17.68
C LEU A 44 -5.39 24.74 17.88
N LYS A 45 -6.38 23.98 17.38
CA LYS A 45 -7.81 24.27 17.59
C LYS A 45 -8.19 24.17 19.07
N GLY A 46 -7.73 23.13 19.77
CA GLY A 46 -7.97 22.98 21.21
C GLY A 46 -7.35 24.12 22.03
N ASN A 47 -6.15 24.57 21.67
CA ASN A 47 -5.52 25.74 22.29
C ASN A 47 -6.31 27.02 21.99
N TYR A 48 -6.77 27.21 20.75
CA TYR A 48 -7.60 28.34 20.39
C TYR A 48 -8.87 28.38 21.24
N ASP A 49 -9.62 27.27 21.30
CA ASP A 49 -10.86 27.18 22.08
C ASP A 49 -10.64 27.40 23.59
N LYS A 50 -9.53 26.89 24.13
CA LYS A 50 -9.17 27.06 25.56
C LYS A 50 -8.91 28.52 25.94
N TYR A 51 -8.31 29.28 25.04
CA TYR A 51 -7.94 30.68 25.28
C TYR A 51 -8.90 31.66 24.62
N ASN A 52 -9.89 31.21 23.86
CA ASN A 52 -10.89 32.10 23.27
C ASN A 52 -11.83 32.64 24.37
N GLY A 53 -12.18 33.92 24.30
CA GLY A 53 -13.04 34.61 25.27
C GLY A 53 -12.29 35.43 26.33
N ILE A 54 -13.05 36.16 27.16
CA ILE A 54 -12.51 37.07 28.20
C ILE A 54 -12.89 36.49 29.57
N LYS A 55 -11.90 36.36 30.48
CA LYS A 55 -12.16 35.94 31.86
C LYS A 55 -12.30 37.15 32.78
N LYS A 56 -13.19 37.06 33.77
CA LYS A 56 -13.33 38.10 34.82
C LYS A 56 -12.00 38.24 35.58
N GLY A 57 -11.52 39.47 35.69
CA GLY A 57 -10.25 39.80 36.37
C GLY A 57 -9.03 39.94 35.45
N GLU A 58 -9.15 39.75 34.12
CA GLU A 58 -8.03 39.93 33.19
C GLU A 58 -7.66 41.42 33.00
N THR A 59 -6.37 41.76 33.21
CA THR A 59 -5.83 43.11 32.94
C THR A 59 -5.87 43.44 31.45
N LEU A 60 -6.00 44.73 31.10
CA LEU A 60 -5.97 45.22 29.72
C LEU A 60 -4.72 44.78 28.94
N ILE A 61 -3.56 44.74 29.60
CA ILE A 61 -2.28 44.28 29.03
C ILE A 61 -2.37 42.80 28.65
N TYR A 62 -2.89 41.96 29.56
CA TYR A 62 -3.06 40.53 29.32
C TYR A 62 -4.02 40.26 28.16
N GLN A 63 -5.11 41.01 28.06
CA GLN A 63 -6.06 40.91 26.94
C GLN A 63 -5.40 41.23 25.58
N LYS A 64 -4.51 42.23 25.52
CA LYS A 64 -3.75 42.54 24.29
C LYS A 64 -2.79 41.40 23.90
N ILE A 65 -2.05 40.86 24.86
CA ILE A 65 -1.14 39.72 24.63
C ILE A 65 -1.93 38.51 24.14
N LYS A 66 -3.04 38.20 24.80
CA LYS A 66 -3.93 37.10 24.46
C LYS A 66 -4.51 37.24 23.05
N LYS A 67 -4.94 38.43 22.66
CA LYS A 67 -5.42 38.71 21.29
C LYS A 67 -4.33 38.42 20.25
N ASN A 68 -3.09 38.86 20.49
CA ASN A 68 -1.97 38.59 19.58
C ASN A 68 -1.67 37.09 19.49
N TYR A 69 -1.73 36.37 20.61
CA TYR A 69 -1.56 34.92 20.64
C TYR A 69 -2.67 34.20 19.86
N LEU A 70 -3.94 34.59 20.04
CA LEU A 70 -5.07 34.03 19.29
C LEU A 70 -4.95 34.29 17.79
N PHE A 71 -4.48 35.47 17.40
CA PHE A 71 -4.21 35.78 15.98
C PHE A 71 -3.10 34.90 15.41
N ALA A 72 -2.03 34.66 16.17
CA ALA A 72 -0.97 33.75 15.75
C ALA A 72 -1.46 32.30 15.64
N LEU A 73 -2.31 31.85 16.57
CA LEU A 73 -2.95 30.54 16.51
C LEU A 73 -3.86 30.40 15.29
N ASP A 74 -4.71 31.38 15.02
CA ASP A 74 -5.61 31.37 13.86
C ASP A 74 -4.82 31.30 12.55
N LYS A 75 -3.74 32.08 12.43
CA LYS A 75 -2.82 31.99 11.30
C LYS A 75 -2.21 30.58 11.19
N GLY A 76 -1.74 30.01 12.30
CA GLY A 76 -1.16 28.67 12.35
C GLY A 76 -2.17 27.57 11.99
N ILE A 77 -3.43 27.70 12.41
CA ILE A 77 -4.54 26.80 12.04
C ILE A 77 -4.74 26.85 10.53
N ASN A 78 -4.90 28.05 9.98
CA ASN A 78 -5.10 28.24 8.53
C ASN A 78 -3.94 27.68 7.68
N GLU A 79 -2.70 27.85 8.14
CA GLU A 79 -1.52 27.28 7.46
C GLU A 79 -1.50 25.75 7.57
N THR A 80 -1.79 25.20 8.74
CA THR A 80 -1.81 23.74 8.98
C THR A 80 -2.96 23.06 8.22
N GLU A 81 -4.10 23.72 8.04
CA GLU A 81 -5.21 23.23 7.20
C GLU A 81 -4.81 23.16 5.72
N LYS A 82 -4.10 24.17 5.20
CA LYS A 82 -3.56 24.12 3.82
C LYS A 82 -2.54 23.01 3.65
N GLU A 83 -1.67 22.80 4.65
CA GLU A 83 -0.71 21.70 4.67
C GLU A 83 -1.45 20.35 4.66
N LEU A 84 -2.50 20.20 5.46
CA LEU A 84 -3.31 18.99 5.55
C LEU A 84 -3.97 18.65 4.21
N ILE A 85 -4.54 19.64 3.51
CA ILE A 85 -5.13 19.47 2.18
C ILE A 85 -4.06 18.96 1.19
N THR A 86 -2.86 19.53 1.25
CA THR A 86 -1.75 19.12 0.38
C THR A 86 -1.33 17.67 0.66
N LYS A 87 -1.18 17.30 1.93
CA LYS A 87 -0.87 15.92 2.34
C LYS A 87 -1.98 14.92 1.99
N ALA A 88 -3.24 15.33 2.07
CA ALA A 88 -4.37 14.50 1.64
C ALA A 88 -4.32 14.22 0.13
N LYS A 89 -4.02 15.22 -0.68
CA LYS A 89 -3.82 15.03 -2.13
C LYS A 89 -2.64 14.10 -2.43
N GLU A 90 -1.52 14.27 -1.73
CA GLU A 90 -0.38 13.38 -1.89
C GLU A 90 -0.74 11.93 -1.51
N LEU A 91 -1.47 11.73 -0.42
CA LEU A 91 -1.91 10.41 0.02
C LEU A 91 -2.74 9.71 -1.06
N GLU A 92 -3.67 10.42 -1.72
CA GLU A 92 -4.47 9.85 -2.81
C GLU A 92 -3.61 9.49 -4.03
N ILE A 93 -2.59 10.29 -4.35
CA ILE A 93 -1.62 9.95 -5.41
C ILE A 93 -0.88 8.66 -5.06
N ARG A 94 -0.37 8.53 -3.82
CA ARG A 94 0.31 7.32 -3.35
C ARG A 94 -0.62 6.11 -3.32
N ARG A 95 -1.88 6.31 -2.95
CA ARG A 95 -2.91 5.26 -2.94
C ARG A 95 -3.16 4.73 -4.34
N SER A 96 -3.31 5.63 -5.32
CA SER A 96 -3.48 5.26 -6.73
C SER A 96 -2.26 4.50 -7.28
N ASP A 97 -1.05 4.95 -6.94
CA ASP A 97 0.18 4.25 -7.32
C ASP A 97 0.25 2.84 -6.71
N LEU A 98 -0.03 2.68 -5.42
CA LEU A 98 -0.04 1.39 -4.75
C LEU A 98 -1.01 0.40 -5.41
N ILE A 99 -2.22 0.86 -5.74
CA ILE A 99 -3.23 0.05 -6.44
C ILE A 99 -2.68 -0.41 -7.80
N LYS A 100 -2.04 0.49 -8.56
CA LYS A 100 -1.43 0.12 -9.85
C LYS A 100 -0.34 -0.95 -9.68
N LYS A 101 0.55 -0.80 -8.70
CA LYS A 101 1.62 -1.80 -8.44
C LYS A 101 1.05 -3.15 -8.02
N GLN A 102 -0.01 -3.16 -7.22
CA GLN A 102 -0.73 -4.38 -6.85
C GLN A 102 -1.33 -5.10 -8.06
N ILE A 103 -1.97 -4.34 -8.96
CA ILE A 103 -2.52 -4.89 -10.21
C ILE A 103 -1.40 -5.45 -11.07
N ASP A 104 -0.29 -4.71 -11.23
CA ASP A 104 0.87 -5.16 -11.99
C ASP A 104 1.42 -6.47 -11.44
N ARG A 105 1.66 -6.59 -10.13
CA ARG A 105 2.16 -7.83 -9.51
C ARG A 105 1.19 -8.98 -9.74
N LYS A 106 -0.08 -8.80 -9.37
CA LYS A 106 -1.13 -9.84 -9.52
C LYS A 106 -1.27 -10.33 -10.95
N THR A 107 -1.09 -9.44 -11.94
CA THR A 107 -1.14 -9.84 -13.35
C THR A 107 -0.07 -10.88 -13.68
N VAL A 108 1.15 -10.72 -13.17
CA VAL A 108 2.24 -11.67 -13.40
C VAL A 108 2.07 -12.94 -12.56
N ASP A 109 1.57 -12.81 -11.33
CA ASP A 109 1.21 -13.95 -10.49
C ASP A 109 0.20 -14.87 -11.20
N ILE A 110 -0.88 -14.30 -11.75
CA ILE A 110 -1.91 -15.05 -12.49
C ILE A 110 -1.31 -15.74 -13.72
N LEU A 111 -0.37 -15.09 -14.42
CA LEU A 111 0.32 -15.73 -15.55
C LEU A 111 1.16 -16.93 -15.10
N LYS A 112 1.85 -16.81 -13.97
CA LYS A 112 2.62 -17.91 -13.37
C LYS A 112 1.73 -19.08 -13.00
N GLU A 113 0.62 -18.83 -12.32
CA GLU A 113 -0.36 -19.85 -11.93
C GLU A 113 -0.93 -20.58 -13.14
N ARG A 114 -1.30 -19.85 -14.20
CA ARG A 114 -1.80 -20.45 -15.44
C ARG A 114 -0.78 -21.37 -16.11
N GLN A 115 0.46 -20.89 -16.25
CA GLN A 115 1.53 -21.70 -16.84
C GLN A 115 1.86 -22.93 -16.00
N LEU A 116 1.78 -22.83 -14.68
CA LEU A 116 1.98 -23.97 -13.78
C LEU A 116 0.87 -25.02 -13.97
N ILE A 117 -0.39 -24.60 -14.11
CA ILE A 117 -1.51 -25.51 -14.39
C ILE A 117 -1.32 -26.22 -15.73
N GLU A 118 -0.93 -25.49 -16.77
CA GLU A 118 -0.65 -26.08 -18.10
C GLU A 118 0.50 -27.07 -18.05
N PHE A 119 1.58 -26.73 -17.33
CA PHE A 119 2.72 -27.61 -17.13
C PHE A 119 2.33 -28.91 -16.42
N ASN A 120 1.56 -28.83 -15.34
CA ASN A 120 1.12 -30.02 -14.60
C ASN A 120 0.25 -30.94 -15.46
N LYS A 121 -0.68 -30.37 -16.25
CA LYS A 121 -1.52 -31.15 -17.18
C LYS A 121 -0.69 -31.89 -18.24
N GLU A 122 0.36 -31.24 -18.74
CA GLU A 122 1.27 -31.86 -19.71
C GLU A 122 2.10 -32.99 -19.07
N GLU A 123 2.59 -32.82 -17.84
CA GLU A 123 3.30 -33.88 -17.13
C GLU A 123 2.37 -35.07 -16.81
N GLU A 124 1.15 -34.82 -16.33
CA GLU A 124 0.12 -35.86 -16.11
C GLU A 124 -0.17 -36.64 -17.39
N ARG A 125 -0.30 -35.94 -18.53
CA ARG A 125 -0.52 -36.59 -19.83
C ARG A 125 0.65 -37.49 -20.23
N LYS A 126 1.89 -37.03 -20.05
CA LYS A 126 3.09 -37.84 -20.35
C LYS A 126 3.19 -39.06 -19.45
N GLU A 127 2.88 -38.91 -18.17
CA GLU A 127 2.88 -40.01 -17.21
C GLU A 127 1.83 -41.06 -17.59
N GLN A 128 0.61 -40.65 -17.96
CA GLN A 128 -0.43 -41.56 -18.44
C GLN A 128 0.00 -42.33 -19.69
N LEU A 129 0.54 -41.64 -20.70
CA LEU A 129 1.05 -42.29 -21.92
C LEU A 129 2.14 -43.32 -21.60
N PHE A 130 3.06 -42.99 -20.69
CA PHE A 130 4.12 -43.90 -20.26
C PHE A 130 3.57 -45.13 -19.52
N ILE A 131 2.57 -44.96 -18.66
CA ILE A 131 1.89 -46.07 -17.97
C ILE A 131 1.18 -46.99 -18.97
N ASP A 132 0.48 -46.42 -19.94
CA ASP A 132 -0.23 -47.18 -20.98
C ASP A 132 0.74 -47.98 -21.85
N GLU A 133 1.86 -47.36 -22.26
CA GLU A 133 2.94 -48.05 -22.97
C GLU A 133 3.49 -49.22 -22.16
N LEU A 134 3.80 -49.00 -20.87
CA LEU A 134 4.32 -50.05 -19.99
C LEU A 134 3.32 -51.21 -19.84
N ALA A 135 2.02 -50.90 -19.72
CA ALA A 135 0.95 -51.89 -19.64
C ALA A 135 0.86 -52.74 -20.93
N LEU A 136 0.95 -52.10 -22.10
CA LEU A 136 0.96 -52.78 -23.40
C LEU A 136 2.19 -53.70 -23.55
N TYR A 137 3.39 -53.23 -23.15
CA TYR A 137 4.59 -54.06 -23.16
C TYR A 137 4.48 -55.26 -22.20
N ALA A 138 3.94 -55.05 -21.00
CA ALA A 138 3.73 -56.12 -20.03
C ALA A 138 2.72 -57.16 -20.53
N TYR A 139 1.63 -56.71 -21.17
CA TYR A 139 0.64 -57.60 -21.80
C TYR A 139 1.27 -58.41 -22.93
N ARG A 140 2.04 -57.78 -23.82
CA ARG A 140 2.74 -58.44 -24.93
C ARG A 140 3.79 -59.47 -24.48
N ARG A 141 4.34 -59.37 -23.25
CA ARG A 141 5.26 -60.39 -22.72
C ARG A 141 4.57 -61.61 -22.11
N LYS A 142 3.28 -61.51 -21.78
CA LYS A 142 2.50 -62.60 -21.17
C LYS A 142 1.81 -63.50 -22.20
N HIS A 143 1.75 -63.08 -23.47
CA HIS A 143 1.18 -63.81 -24.60
C HIS A 143 2.24 -63.98 -25.70
#